data_AF-A0A9N9FPN6-F1
#
_entry.id   AF-A0A9N9FPN6-F1
#
_cell.length_a   1.000
_cell.length_b   1.000
_cell.length_c   1.000
_cell.angle_alpha   90.00
_cell.angle_beta   90.00
_cell.angle_gamma   90.00
#
_symmetry.space_group_name_H-M   'P 1'
#
loop_
_entity.id
_entity.type
_entity.pdbx_description
1 polymer ?
#
loop_
_entity_poly.entity_id
_entity_poly.type
_entity_poly.pdbx_seq_one_letter_code
_entity_poly.pdbx_strand_id
1 'polypeptide(L)'
;MVISVHPPSASMEKLKQKKVKVEENISLGPQVREGELVFGVAHIFASFNDTFVHVTDLSGRETIVRVTGGMKVKADRDESSPYAAMLAAQDVAVKCKELGINALHIKLRATGGNGTKTPGPGAQSALRALARAGMRIGRIEDVTPIPTDSTRRKGGRRGRRTSSGVPSVACLVDPESKCKTCLSTRTPEGEVNVRRNTSLLIRVNHEDGRVRNIVIDCGKTFYVSALKWWPHYGLRQIDALILTHPHADAINGLDDLRAWTLHKIIQEQIPIYTTIETLDNVKISFPYLVDTNQATGGGDIPSFKWNVIDSKRPFTIEGLEFTPLPVQHGVYFTTKEPYMSIGFRFDNICYISDCNVIPEDTYAKIHGCELVVMDALDHKEHSSHFSIQQAINTTKNLVPIPKRTYLTGFSHAVEHYSLTEEMKLLEEKEPGLWIRPAHDGLKVCIEDDMVMSNGLAKN
;
A
#
# COMPACT_ATOMS: atom_id res chain seq x y z
N MET A 1 -4.93 21.19 -9.44
CA MET A 1 -4.02 22.08 -10.18
C MET A 1 -2.81 21.27 -10.61
N VAL A 2 -2.52 21.18 -11.91
CA VAL A 2 -1.29 20.53 -12.41
C VAL A 2 -0.36 21.64 -12.88
N ILE A 3 0.82 21.76 -12.26
CA ILE A 3 1.82 22.76 -12.61
C ILE A 3 2.95 22.05 -13.37
N SER A 4 3.04 22.29 -14.67
CA SER A 4 4.11 21.76 -15.50
C SER A 4 5.31 22.70 -15.48
N VAL A 5 6.31 22.39 -14.66
CA VAL A 5 7.61 23.07 -14.66
C VAL A 5 8.53 22.43 -15.68
N HIS A 6 8.98 23.22 -16.65
CA HIS A 6 9.98 22.80 -17.62
C HIS A 6 11.36 23.21 -17.12
N PRO A 7 12.36 22.31 -17.13
CA PRO A 7 13.73 22.72 -16.87
C PRO A 7 14.19 23.70 -17.97
N PRO A 8 15.04 24.69 -17.64
CA PRO A 8 15.57 25.60 -18.64
C PRO A 8 16.35 24.80 -19.70
N SER A 9 16.06 25.08 -20.97
CA SER A 9 16.74 24.45 -22.10
C SER A 9 18.21 24.86 -22.13
N ALA A 10 19.13 23.92 -21.95
CA ALA A 10 20.55 24.17 -22.21
C ALA A 10 20.77 24.26 -23.73
N SER A 11 21.02 25.46 -24.24
CA SER A 11 21.49 25.65 -25.62
C SER A 11 22.95 25.22 -25.71
N MET A 12 23.22 24.06 -26.32
CA MET A 12 24.57 23.67 -26.72
C MET A 12 24.93 24.33 -28.06
N GLU A 13 25.72 25.39 -28.02
CA GLU A 13 26.45 25.88 -29.21
C GLU A 13 27.56 24.88 -29.57
N LYS A 14 27.50 24.34 -30.78
CA LYS A 14 28.58 23.53 -31.34
C LYS A 14 29.62 24.44 -32.00
N LEU A 15 30.75 24.67 -31.33
CA LEU A 15 31.93 25.22 -31.98
C LEU A 15 32.73 24.10 -32.68
N LYS A 16 32.83 24.19 -34.00
CA LYS A 16 33.80 23.43 -34.80
C LYS A 16 35.15 24.13 -34.71
N GLN A 17 36.19 23.42 -34.26
CA GLN A 17 37.58 23.82 -34.49
C GLN A 17 38.35 22.74 -35.25
N LYS A 18 39.16 23.22 -36.20
CA LYS A 18 39.95 22.48 -37.18
C LYS A 18 41.29 22.10 -36.52
N LYS A 19 41.69 20.83 -36.58
CA LYS A 19 42.97 20.34 -36.06
C LYS A 19 44.13 20.69 -37.00
N VAL A 20 45.19 21.26 -36.45
CA VAL A 20 46.56 21.19 -36.98
C VAL A 20 47.37 20.35 -35.99
N LYS A 21 48.10 19.34 -36.48
CA LYS A 21 49.00 18.51 -35.68
C LYS A 21 50.36 19.19 -35.59
N VAL A 22 50.81 19.43 -34.36
CA VAL A 22 52.22 19.61 -34.01
C VAL A 22 52.47 18.64 -32.86
N GLU A 23 53.41 17.71 -33.05
CA GLU A 23 53.86 16.82 -31.97
C GLU A 23 54.85 17.59 -31.09
N GLU A 24 54.30 18.27 -30.07
CA GLU A 24 55.07 18.64 -28.88
C GLU A 24 54.90 17.52 -27.84
N ASN A 25 56.01 17.14 -27.19
CA ASN A 25 56.00 16.18 -26.10
C ASN A 25 55.44 16.86 -24.84
N ILE A 26 54.11 17.03 -24.81
CA ILE A 26 53.37 17.64 -23.70
C ILE A 26 53.25 16.59 -22.58
N SER A 27 53.87 16.87 -21.43
CA SER A 27 53.64 16.09 -20.21
C SER A 27 52.24 16.39 -19.67
N LEU A 28 51.31 15.44 -19.77
CA LEU A 28 49.87 15.61 -19.45
C LEU A 28 49.53 15.50 -17.95
N GLY A 29 50.47 15.83 -17.06
CA GLY A 29 50.29 15.63 -15.63
C GLY A 29 51.09 16.61 -14.75
N PRO A 30 50.80 16.67 -13.44
CA PRO A 30 51.55 17.50 -12.52
C PRO A 30 53.05 17.15 -12.56
N GLN A 31 53.89 18.17 -12.71
CA GLN A 31 55.35 18.01 -12.66
C GLN A 31 55.79 17.97 -11.21
N VAL A 32 56.13 16.78 -10.72
CA VAL A 32 56.44 16.56 -9.31
C VAL A 32 57.84 15.99 -9.18
N ARG A 33 58.53 16.33 -8.09
CA ARG A 33 59.90 15.89 -7.84
C ARG A 33 59.94 14.37 -7.67
N GLU A 34 61.06 13.77 -8.09
CA GLU A 34 61.27 12.34 -8.03
C GLU A 34 61.12 11.84 -6.58
N GLY A 35 60.15 10.95 -6.35
CA GLY A 35 59.84 10.38 -5.02
C GLY A 35 58.66 11.00 -4.26
N GLU A 36 58.06 12.08 -4.76
CA GLU A 36 56.87 12.69 -4.14
C GLU A 36 55.57 11.99 -4.56
N LEU A 37 54.61 11.89 -3.64
CA LEU A 37 53.34 11.21 -3.89
C LEU A 37 52.27 12.17 -4.39
N VAL A 38 51.72 11.87 -5.55
CA VAL A 38 50.57 12.55 -6.14
C VAL A 38 49.35 11.69 -5.91
N PHE A 39 48.45 12.19 -5.07
CA PHE A 39 47.23 11.49 -4.70
C PHE A 39 46.07 11.81 -5.65
N GLY A 40 45.38 10.77 -6.12
CA GLY A 40 44.03 10.84 -6.66
C GLY A 40 43.01 10.16 -5.74
N VAL A 41 41.72 10.28 -6.08
CA VAL A 41 40.64 9.56 -5.38
C VAL A 41 40.03 8.54 -6.35
N ALA A 42 40.15 7.25 -6.03
CA ALA A 42 39.53 6.17 -6.77
C ALA A 42 38.18 5.80 -6.15
N HIS A 43 37.11 6.14 -6.85
CA HIS A 43 35.73 5.74 -6.57
C HIS A 43 35.47 4.38 -7.21
N ILE A 44 35.46 3.33 -6.39
CA ILE A 44 35.14 1.98 -6.81
C ILE A 44 33.66 1.74 -6.51
N PHE A 45 32.83 1.76 -7.54
CA PHE A 45 31.42 1.39 -7.42
C PHE A 45 31.22 -0.05 -7.89
N ALA A 46 30.88 -0.95 -6.96
CA ALA A 46 30.73 -2.36 -7.23
C ALA A 46 29.28 -2.80 -7.02
N SER A 47 28.60 -3.17 -8.10
CA SER A 47 27.25 -3.73 -8.09
C SER A 47 27.27 -5.21 -8.48
N PHE A 48 26.11 -5.87 -8.46
CA PHE A 48 25.96 -7.22 -8.98
C PHE A 48 25.96 -7.28 -10.51
N ASN A 49 25.83 -6.13 -11.18
CA ASN A 49 25.77 -6.05 -12.64
C ASN A 49 27.13 -5.66 -13.23
N ASP A 50 27.80 -4.66 -12.65
CA ASP A 50 29.11 -4.19 -13.13
C ASP A 50 29.93 -3.55 -11.99
N THR A 51 31.24 -3.42 -12.22
CA THR A 51 32.20 -2.70 -11.36
C THR A 51 32.82 -1.52 -12.10
N PHE A 52 32.66 -0.33 -11.55
CA PHE A 52 33.23 0.90 -12.08
C PHE A 52 34.45 1.30 -11.25
N VAL A 53 35.55 1.59 -11.93
CA VAL A 53 36.76 2.17 -11.33
C VAL A 53 36.94 3.57 -11.93
N HIS A 54 36.69 4.59 -11.12
CA HIS A 54 36.72 5.99 -11.54
C HIS A 54 37.68 6.77 -10.65
N VAL A 55 38.73 7.33 -11.25
CA VAL A 55 39.73 8.15 -10.56
C VAL A 55 39.49 9.61 -10.86
N THR A 56 39.43 10.40 -9.80
CA THR A 56 39.33 11.86 -9.84
C THR A 56 40.53 12.51 -9.17
N ASP A 57 40.64 13.82 -9.33
CA ASP A 57 41.51 14.65 -8.51
C ASP A 57 41.05 14.65 -7.04
N LEU A 58 41.83 15.30 -6.15
CA LEU A 58 41.52 15.38 -4.72
C LEU A 58 40.22 16.15 -4.43
N SER A 59 39.82 17.11 -5.27
CA SER A 59 38.54 17.82 -5.10
C SER A 59 37.33 16.99 -5.52
N GLY A 60 37.55 15.92 -6.30
CA GLY A 60 36.50 15.07 -6.85
C GLY A 60 35.75 15.69 -8.03
N ARG A 61 36.21 16.81 -8.57
CA ARG A 61 35.54 17.57 -9.64
C ARG A 61 36.01 17.15 -11.03
N GLU A 62 37.28 16.81 -11.17
CA GLU A 62 37.87 16.46 -12.46
C GLU A 62 38.06 14.95 -12.57
N THR A 63 37.62 14.38 -13.70
CA THR A 63 37.80 12.96 -13.99
C THR A 63 39.12 12.75 -14.70
N ILE A 64 39.97 11.92 -14.10
CA ILE A 64 41.28 11.58 -14.63
C ILE A 64 41.14 10.33 -15.49
N VAL A 65 40.57 9.26 -14.94
CA VAL A 65 40.34 8.00 -15.66
C VAL A 65 39.04 7.35 -15.20
N ARG A 66 38.28 6.77 -16.13
CA ARG A 66 37.12 5.94 -15.80
C ARG A 66 37.10 4.71 -16.70
N VAL A 67 37.06 3.53 -16.08
CA VAL A 67 36.95 2.23 -16.76
C VAL A 67 35.98 1.35 -15.98
N THR A 68 35.21 0.53 -16.70
CA THR A 68 34.26 -0.41 -16.10
C THR A 68 34.63 -1.86 -16.42
N GLY A 69 34.09 -2.81 -15.66
CA GLY A 69 34.23 -4.24 -15.93
C GLY A 69 33.64 -4.59 -17.30
N GLY A 70 32.48 -4.04 -17.63
CA GLY A 70 31.85 -4.18 -18.95
C GLY A 70 32.71 -3.76 -20.13
N MET A 71 33.55 -2.73 -19.97
CA MET A 71 34.50 -2.33 -21.02
C MET A 71 35.62 -3.36 -21.28
N LYS A 72 35.80 -4.34 -20.39
CA LYS A 72 36.87 -5.36 -20.46
C LYS A 72 36.37 -6.75 -20.86
N VAL A 73 35.07 -6.94 -20.95
CA VAL A 73 34.46 -8.21 -21.34
C VAL A 73 33.54 -8.01 -22.55
N LYS A 74 33.20 -9.11 -23.22
CA LYS A 74 32.31 -9.08 -24.41
C LYS A 74 30.88 -9.51 -24.10
N ALA A 75 30.64 -10.08 -22.92
CA ALA A 75 29.36 -10.63 -22.53
C ALA A 75 28.87 -9.96 -21.24
N ASP A 76 27.63 -9.50 -21.27
CA ASP A 76 26.98 -8.74 -20.19
C ASP A 76 26.94 -9.49 -18.84
N ARG A 77 26.96 -10.83 -18.88
CA ARG A 77 26.97 -11.65 -17.66
C ARG A 77 28.31 -11.63 -16.92
N ASP A 78 29.39 -11.25 -17.59
CA ASP A 78 30.75 -11.30 -17.05
C ASP A 78 31.21 -9.93 -16.51
N GLU A 79 30.41 -8.87 -16.66
CA GLU A 79 30.78 -7.49 -16.30
C GLU A 79 31.03 -7.31 -14.80
N SER A 80 30.26 -7.99 -13.94
CA SER A 80 30.45 -7.97 -12.49
C SER A 80 31.54 -8.92 -12.00
N SER A 81 32.14 -9.72 -12.89
CA SER A 81 33.09 -10.75 -12.47
C SER A 81 34.34 -10.15 -11.79
N PRO A 82 34.91 -10.83 -10.80
CA PRO A 82 36.20 -10.47 -10.20
C PRO A 82 37.31 -10.23 -11.23
N TYR A 83 37.31 -11.00 -12.32
CA TYR A 83 38.29 -10.91 -13.39
C TYR A 83 38.12 -9.63 -14.21
N ALA A 84 36.90 -9.28 -14.61
CA ALA A 84 36.60 -8.03 -15.32
C ALA A 84 37.00 -6.80 -14.49
N ALA A 85 36.67 -6.80 -13.21
CA ALA A 85 37.03 -5.73 -12.28
C ALA A 85 38.56 -5.58 -12.12
N MET A 86 39.30 -6.69 -12.12
CA MET A 86 40.76 -6.68 -12.07
C MET A 86 41.38 -6.04 -13.33
N LEU A 87 40.90 -6.42 -14.51
CA LEU A 87 41.37 -5.85 -15.79
C LEU A 87 41.06 -4.35 -15.89
N ALA A 88 39.88 -3.93 -15.42
CA ALA A 88 39.49 -2.53 -15.39
C ALA A 88 40.43 -1.72 -14.48
N ALA A 89 40.72 -2.23 -13.29
CA ALA A 89 41.64 -1.60 -12.33
C ALA A 89 43.09 -1.53 -12.85
N GLN A 90 43.57 -2.55 -13.56
CA GLN A 90 44.91 -2.53 -14.16
C GLN A 90 45.03 -1.44 -15.24
N ASP A 91 44.04 -1.32 -16.12
CA ASP A 91 44.02 -0.27 -17.15
C ASP A 91 43.97 1.14 -16.53
N VAL A 92 43.17 1.32 -15.47
CA VAL A 92 43.14 2.57 -14.71
C VAL A 92 44.51 2.89 -14.13
N ALA A 93 45.21 1.91 -13.56
CA ALA A 93 46.52 2.13 -12.97
C ALA A 93 47.57 2.55 -14.01
N VAL A 94 47.56 1.96 -15.20
CA VAL A 94 48.48 2.35 -16.29
C VAL A 94 48.24 3.81 -16.68
N LYS A 95 46.99 4.18 -16.96
CA LYS A 95 46.62 5.54 -17.35
C LYS A 95 46.90 6.58 -16.27
N CYS A 96 46.72 6.23 -15.01
CA CYS A 96 47.06 7.13 -13.89
C CYS A 96 48.58 7.37 -13.81
N LYS A 97 49.42 6.36 -14.07
CA LYS A 97 50.87 6.53 -14.09
C LYS A 97 51.35 7.40 -15.25
N GLU A 98 50.74 7.26 -16.42
CA GLU A 98 51.01 8.12 -17.58
C GLU A 98 50.74 9.60 -17.27
N LEU A 99 49.75 9.86 -16.39
CA LEU A 99 49.37 11.19 -15.93
C LEU A 99 50.10 11.62 -14.64
N GLY A 100 51.11 10.87 -14.18
CA GLY A 100 51.93 11.24 -13.02
C GLY A 100 51.30 10.97 -11.64
N ILE A 101 50.20 10.19 -11.57
CA ILE A 101 49.54 9.84 -10.31
C ILE A 101 50.06 8.49 -9.83
N ASN A 102 50.61 8.49 -8.61
CA ASN A 102 51.27 7.31 -8.03
C ASN A 102 50.63 6.84 -6.71
N ALA A 103 49.68 7.60 -6.16
CA ALA A 103 48.96 7.24 -4.94
C ALA A 103 47.44 7.46 -5.08
N LEU A 104 46.63 6.65 -4.40
CA LEU A 104 45.17 6.69 -4.48
C LEU A 104 44.51 6.56 -3.10
N HIS A 105 43.57 7.45 -2.81
CA HIS A 105 42.55 7.23 -1.77
C HIS A 105 41.39 6.44 -2.37
N ILE A 106 40.95 5.39 -1.70
CA ILE A 106 39.89 4.51 -2.18
C ILE A 106 38.58 4.84 -1.49
N LYS A 107 37.55 5.10 -2.29
CA LYS A 107 36.15 5.19 -1.85
C LYS A 107 35.38 4.03 -2.46
N LEU A 108 35.04 3.05 -1.64
CA LEU A 108 34.29 1.87 -2.04
C LEU A 108 32.80 2.10 -1.83
N ARG A 109 31.98 1.78 -2.84
CA ARG A 109 30.54 2.04 -2.81
C ARG A 109 29.74 0.86 -3.36
N ALA A 110 28.80 0.34 -2.59
CA ALA A 110 27.73 -0.54 -3.07
C ALA A 110 26.52 0.27 -3.59
N THR A 111 25.50 -0.41 -4.11
CA THR A 111 24.28 0.27 -4.60
C THR A 111 23.61 1.12 -3.51
N GLY A 112 23.58 0.63 -2.25
CA GLY A 112 23.10 1.38 -1.09
C GLY A 112 21.62 1.75 -1.14
N GLY A 113 21.15 2.56 -0.18
CA GLY A 113 19.74 2.94 -0.06
C GLY A 113 18.83 1.72 0.15
N ASN A 114 17.82 1.57 -0.71
CA ASN A 114 16.94 0.38 -0.74
C ASN A 114 17.58 -0.85 -1.40
N GLY A 115 18.76 -0.69 -2.03
CA GLY A 115 19.48 -1.74 -2.72
C GLY A 115 20.31 -2.64 -1.80
N THR A 116 21.40 -3.18 -2.33
CA THR A 116 22.37 -3.98 -1.59
C THR A 116 23.38 -3.08 -0.89
N LYS A 117 23.56 -3.29 0.41
CA LYS A 117 24.54 -2.57 1.24
C LYS A 117 25.95 -3.20 1.14
N THR A 118 26.03 -4.44 0.70
CA THR A 118 27.29 -5.14 0.47
C THR A 118 27.80 -4.83 -0.94
N PRO A 119 29.06 -4.39 -1.09
CA PRO A 119 29.69 -4.20 -2.40
C PRO A 119 29.67 -5.49 -3.23
N GLY A 120 29.51 -5.35 -4.55
CA GLY A 120 29.48 -6.47 -5.48
C GLY A 120 30.82 -7.24 -5.55
N PRO A 121 30.83 -8.41 -6.21
CA PRO A 121 31.98 -9.33 -6.22
C PRO A 121 33.28 -8.73 -6.79
N GLY A 122 33.20 -7.71 -7.65
CA GLY A 122 34.36 -7.02 -8.21
C GLY A 122 35.08 -6.05 -7.25
N ALA A 123 34.46 -5.67 -6.11
CA ALA A 123 34.98 -4.68 -5.17
C ALA A 123 36.41 -4.96 -4.67
N GLN A 124 36.59 -6.12 -4.02
CA GLN A 124 37.87 -6.52 -3.43
C GLN A 124 38.93 -6.80 -4.51
N SER A 125 38.49 -7.29 -5.66
CA SER A 125 39.36 -7.64 -6.78
C SER A 125 39.96 -6.40 -7.43
N ALA A 126 39.15 -5.35 -7.66
CA ALA A 126 39.61 -4.06 -8.16
C ALA A 126 40.60 -3.39 -7.20
N LEU A 127 40.30 -3.36 -5.89
CA LEU A 127 41.18 -2.80 -4.87
C LEU A 127 42.55 -3.50 -4.85
N ARG A 128 42.57 -4.84 -4.82
CA ARG A 128 43.81 -5.62 -4.84
C ARG A 128 44.58 -5.43 -6.15
N ALA A 129 43.89 -5.27 -7.27
CA ALA A 129 44.51 -5.04 -8.57
C ALA A 129 45.22 -3.68 -8.64
N LEU A 130 44.61 -2.61 -8.11
CA LEU A 130 45.26 -1.29 -8.01
C LEU A 130 46.54 -1.36 -7.15
N ALA A 131 46.48 -2.03 -6.01
CA ALA A 131 47.65 -2.22 -5.14
C ALA A 131 48.77 -3.03 -5.84
N ARG A 132 48.42 -4.15 -6.50
CA ARG A 132 49.38 -4.96 -7.27
C ARG A 132 49.97 -4.24 -8.47
N ALA A 133 49.24 -3.31 -9.07
CA ALA A 133 49.72 -2.48 -10.16
C ALA A 133 50.73 -1.40 -9.69
N GLY A 134 51.07 -1.35 -8.39
CA GLY A 134 52.08 -0.46 -7.84
C GLY A 134 51.55 0.93 -7.45
N MET A 135 50.23 1.09 -7.29
CA MET A 135 49.67 2.31 -6.71
C MET A 135 49.80 2.29 -5.19
N ARG A 136 50.27 3.39 -4.60
CA ARG A 136 50.28 3.55 -3.13
C ARG A 136 48.87 3.84 -2.63
N ILE A 137 48.30 2.90 -1.89
CA ILE A 137 46.96 3.06 -1.32
C ILE A 137 47.06 3.89 -0.05
N GLY A 138 46.34 5.00 -0.01
CA GLY A 138 46.16 5.84 1.17
C GLY A 138 45.03 5.32 2.05
N ARG A 139 43.96 6.10 2.16
CA ARG A 139 42.77 5.75 2.95
C ARG A 139 41.82 4.87 2.14
N ILE A 140 41.13 3.95 2.82
CA ILE A 140 40.06 3.15 2.25
C ILE A 140 38.80 3.46 3.06
N GLU A 141 37.78 4.01 2.40
CA GLU A 141 36.52 4.42 3.00
C GLU A 141 35.36 3.68 2.32
N ASP A 142 34.44 3.11 3.11
CA ASP A 142 33.14 2.65 2.60
C ASP A 142 32.17 3.83 2.60
N VAL A 143 31.75 4.25 1.40
CA VAL A 143 30.83 5.36 1.17
C VAL A 143 29.47 4.87 0.66
N THR A 144 29.13 3.62 0.95
CA THR A 144 27.82 3.04 0.62
C THR A 144 26.69 3.84 1.29
N PRO A 145 25.73 4.41 0.53
CA PRO A 145 24.65 5.19 1.12
C PRO A 145 23.79 4.38 2.10
N ILE A 146 23.70 4.82 3.35
CA ILE A 146 22.83 4.25 4.39
C ILE A 146 21.61 5.18 4.54
N PRO A 147 20.38 4.72 4.24
CA PRO A 147 19.21 5.56 4.44
C PRO A 147 18.88 5.69 5.94
N THR A 148 18.61 6.92 6.38
CA THR A 148 18.14 7.24 7.74
C THR A 148 16.61 7.24 7.86
N ASP A 149 15.86 7.27 6.73
CA ASP A 149 14.39 7.32 6.73
C ASP A 149 13.76 6.78 5.40
N SER A 150 14.05 5.54 5.01
CA SER A 150 13.68 5.03 3.67
C SER A 150 12.30 4.36 3.54
N THR A 151 11.66 4.58 2.40
CA THR A 151 10.56 3.76 1.86
C THR A 151 11.00 2.32 1.59
N ARG A 152 10.20 1.34 2.02
CA ARG A 152 10.43 -0.12 1.87
C ARG A 152 10.81 -0.54 0.43
N ARG A 153 11.78 -1.46 0.27
CA ARG A 153 12.19 -2.13 -0.99
C ARG A 153 11.00 -2.37 -1.94
N LYS A 154 11.17 -2.09 -3.25
CA LYS A 154 10.18 -2.49 -4.27
C LYS A 154 10.15 -4.02 -4.31
N GLY A 155 9.01 -4.58 -3.92
CA GLY A 155 8.79 -6.01 -3.80
C GLY A 155 7.43 -6.30 -3.17
N GLY A 156 6.71 -7.26 -3.76
CA GLY A 156 5.33 -7.60 -3.45
C GLY A 156 4.37 -7.11 -4.54
N ARG A 157 3.33 -7.91 -4.82
CA ARG A 157 2.22 -7.62 -5.73
C ARG A 157 1.42 -6.37 -5.27
N ARG A 158 2.03 -5.18 -5.29
CA ARG A 158 1.41 -3.92 -4.91
C ARG A 158 0.56 -3.43 -6.09
N GLY A 159 -0.74 -3.30 -5.87
CA GLY A 159 -1.73 -2.88 -6.88
C GLY A 159 -2.97 -3.78 -6.96
N ARG A 160 -2.92 -5.00 -6.39
CA ARG A 160 -4.05 -5.95 -6.30
C ARG A 160 -4.63 -6.05 -4.89
N ARG A 161 -4.63 -4.96 -4.12
CA ARG A 161 -5.15 -4.94 -2.74
C ARG A 161 -6.38 -4.06 -2.67
N THR A 162 -7.48 -4.64 -2.18
CA THR A 162 -8.80 -4.00 -2.05
C THR A 162 -8.87 -2.89 -1.05
N SER A 163 -7.94 -2.87 -0.10
CA SER A 163 -7.76 -1.74 0.81
C SER A 163 -7.66 -0.41 0.07
N SER A 164 -7.29 -0.38 -1.22
CA SER A 164 -7.17 0.84 -2.04
C SER A 164 -8.44 1.21 -2.82
N GLY A 165 -9.50 0.40 -2.78
CA GLY A 165 -10.68 0.54 -3.62
C GLY A 165 -10.48 0.07 -5.08
N VAL A 166 -11.56 0.12 -5.85
CA VAL A 166 -11.58 -0.09 -7.31
C VAL A 166 -12.20 1.16 -7.94
N PRO A 167 -11.57 1.77 -8.97
CA PRO A 167 -10.42 1.28 -9.73
C PRO A 167 -9.06 1.43 -9.01
N SER A 168 -8.12 0.55 -9.35
CA SER A 168 -6.72 0.68 -8.95
C SER A 168 -6.05 1.78 -9.78
N VAL A 169 -5.44 2.78 -9.12
CA VAL A 169 -4.71 3.87 -9.80
C VAL A 169 -3.67 3.31 -10.76
N ALA A 170 -2.95 2.26 -10.37
CA ALA A 170 -1.95 1.60 -11.22
C ALA A 170 -2.55 1.13 -12.56
N CYS A 171 -3.76 0.56 -12.54
CA CYS A 171 -4.43 0.10 -13.75
C CYS A 171 -4.96 1.23 -14.63
N LEU A 172 -5.20 2.42 -14.07
CA LEU A 172 -5.69 3.57 -14.83
C LEU A 172 -4.55 4.36 -15.49
N VAL A 173 -3.38 4.42 -14.85
CA VAL A 173 -2.24 5.21 -15.32
C VAL A 173 -1.26 4.40 -16.17
N ASP A 174 -1.26 3.08 -16.04
CA ASP A 174 -0.46 2.20 -16.87
C ASP A 174 -1.07 2.11 -18.29
N PRO A 175 -0.38 2.63 -19.33
CA PRO A 175 -0.90 2.63 -20.70
C PRO A 175 -1.06 1.22 -21.29
N GLU A 176 -0.40 0.22 -20.72
CA GLU A 176 -0.48 -1.18 -21.18
C GLU A 176 -1.50 -2.02 -20.39
N SER A 177 -2.12 -1.44 -19.36
CA SER A 177 -3.08 -2.14 -18.51
C SER A 177 -4.30 -2.62 -19.31
N LYS A 178 -4.63 -3.90 -19.12
CA LYS A 178 -5.81 -4.57 -19.72
C LYS A 178 -6.86 -4.97 -18.69
N CYS A 179 -6.83 -4.34 -17.50
CA CYS A 179 -7.74 -4.68 -16.42
C CYS A 179 -9.18 -4.28 -16.75
N LYS A 180 -10.02 -5.25 -17.12
CA LYS A 180 -11.43 -5.04 -17.52
C LYS A 180 -12.21 -4.25 -16.46
N THR A 181 -12.12 -4.67 -15.19
CA THR A 181 -12.84 -4.07 -14.07
C THR A 181 -12.43 -2.61 -13.81
N CYS A 182 -11.13 -2.30 -13.79
CA CYS A 182 -10.68 -0.92 -13.57
C CYS A 182 -10.98 -0.01 -14.76
N LEU A 183 -10.85 -0.52 -15.99
CA LEU A 183 -11.11 0.29 -17.18
C LEU A 183 -12.62 0.53 -17.37
N SER A 184 -13.48 -0.40 -16.95
CA SER A 184 -14.93 -0.23 -17.02
C SER A 184 -15.43 0.91 -16.14
N THR A 185 -14.75 1.26 -15.04
CA THR A 185 -15.19 2.34 -14.14
C THR A 185 -15.15 3.73 -14.79
N ARG A 186 -14.67 3.85 -16.02
CA ARG A 186 -14.69 5.10 -16.81
C ARG A 186 -15.99 5.30 -17.60
N THR A 187 -16.87 4.30 -17.63
CA THR A 187 -18.16 4.38 -18.30
C THR A 187 -19.31 4.30 -17.29
N PRO A 188 -20.50 4.84 -17.60
CA PRO A 188 -21.67 4.73 -16.72
C PRO A 188 -22.05 3.27 -16.40
N GLU A 189 -21.94 2.37 -17.38
CA GLU A 189 -22.31 0.95 -17.23
C GLU A 189 -21.39 0.21 -16.25
N GLY A 190 -20.11 0.61 -16.21
CA GLY A 190 -19.12 0.06 -15.31
C GLY A 190 -19.01 0.79 -13.97
N GLU A 191 -19.93 1.72 -13.65
CA GLU A 191 -19.96 2.41 -12.35
C GLU A 191 -20.14 1.42 -11.19
N VAL A 192 -20.84 0.31 -11.40
CA VAL A 192 -21.02 -0.78 -10.42
C VAL A 192 -19.68 -1.42 -9.99
N ASN A 193 -18.64 -1.30 -10.81
CA ASN A 193 -17.28 -1.75 -10.50
C ASN A 193 -16.46 -0.70 -9.72
N VAL A 194 -16.98 0.51 -9.50
CA VAL A 194 -16.40 1.46 -8.54
C VAL A 194 -16.71 0.95 -7.14
N ARG A 195 -15.67 0.58 -6.41
CA ARG A 195 -15.78 0.02 -5.06
C ARG A 195 -14.96 0.85 -4.10
N ARG A 196 -15.63 1.42 -3.11
CA ARG A 196 -14.99 2.14 -2.02
C ARG A 196 -14.58 1.14 -0.93
N ASN A 197 -13.86 1.61 0.09
CA ASN A 197 -13.57 0.80 1.26
C ASN A 197 -14.86 0.28 1.90
N THR A 198 -14.78 -0.96 2.35
CA THR A 198 -15.90 -1.67 2.94
C THR A 198 -16.44 -0.92 4.15
N SER A 199 -17.75 -0.70 4.16
CA SER A 199 -18.49 -0.05 5.23
C SER A 199 -19.95 -0.48 5.12
N LEU A 200 -20.67 -0.48 6.23
CA LEU A 200 -22.09 -0.78 6.28
C LEU A 200 -22.83 0.36 6.99
N LEU A 201 -23.96 0.77 6.44
CA LEU A 201 -24.91 1.63 7.13
C LEU A 201 -26.14 0.82 7.51
N ILE A 202 -26.44 0.78 8.80
CA ILE A 202 -27.62 0.17 9.38
C ILE A 202 -28.59 1.29 9.74
N ARG A 203 -29.84 1.15 9.32
CA ARG A 203 -30.93 2.06 9.69
C ARG A 203 -31.90 1.33 10.59
N VAL A 204 -32.04 1.78 11.82
CA VAL A 204 -32.94 1.17 12.82
C VAL A 204 -34.03 2.15 13.24
N ASN A 205 -35.27 1.68 13.28
CA ASN A 205 -36.38 2.44 13.85
C ASN A 205 -36.22 2.44 15.37
N HIS A 206 -36.02 3.61 15.96
CA HIS A 206 -35.85 3.75 17.41
C HIS A 206 -37.20 4.01 18.07
N GLU A 207 -37.32 3.66 19.36
CA GLU A 207 -38.56 3.79 20.15
C GLU A 207 -39.10 5.23 20.23
N ASP A 208 -38.22 6.22 20.07
CA ASP A 208 -38.58 7.64 20.04
C ASP A 208 -39.13 8.12 18.68
N GLY A 209 -39.31 7.21 17.72
CA GLY A 209 -39.86 7.49 16.41
C GLY A 209 -38.86 8.05 15.39
N ARG A 210 -37.60 8.30 15.76
CA ARG A 210 -36.57 8.76 14.82
C ARG A 210 -35.69 7.59 14.35
N VAL A 211 -35.54 7.44 13.03
CA VAL A 211 -34.62 6.45 12.45
C VAL A 211 -33.18 6.80 12.79
N ARG A 212 -32.43 5.82 13.27
CA ARG A 212 -31.02 5.94 13.65
C ARG A 212 -30.11 5.36 12.57
N ASN A 213 -28.98 6.01 12.37
CA ASN A 213 -27.96 5.65 11.38
C ASN A 213 -26.71 5.15 12.11
N ILE A 214 -26.51 3.84 12.10
CA ILE A 214 -25.33 3.18 12.69
C ILE A 214 -24.39 2.79 11.55
N VAL A 215 -23.17 3.30 11.57
CA VAL A 215 -22.15 3.01 10.57
C VAL A 215 -21.17 1.97 11.12
N ILE A 216 -20.79 0.99 10.30
CA ILE A 216 -19.65 0.11 10.56
C ILE A 216 -18.54 0.52 9.60
N ASP A 217 -17.38 0.85 10.18
CA ASP A 217 -16.16 1.34 9.56
C ASP A 217 -16.26 2.67 8.79
N CYS A 218 -15.19 3.45 8.87
CA CYS A 218 -15.01 4.74 8.23
C CYS A 218 -13.60 4.80 7.61
N GLY A 219 -13.42 4.09 6.51
CA GLY A 219 -12.17 4.05 5.76
C GLY A 219 -11.82 5.34 5.01
N LYS A 220 -10.63 5.41 4.41
CA LYS A 220 -10.15 6.57 3.64
C LYS A 220 -11.03 7.01 2.46
N THR A 221 -11.95 6.17 1.97
CA THR A 221 -12.91 6.56 0.92
C THR A 221 -14.27 6.97 1.48
N PHE A 222 -14.46 6.99 2.80
CA PHE A 222 -15.74 7.27 3.44
C PHE A 222 -16.29 8.63 3.05
N TYR A 223 -15.47 9.68 3.03
CA TYR A 223 -15.91 11.01 2.60
C TYR A 223 -16.54 11.01 1.19
N VAL A 224 -15.92 10.30 0.24
CA VAL A 224 -16.46 10.18 -1.12
C VAL A 224 -17.70 9.29 -1.18
N SER A 225 -17.79 8.25 -0.34
CA SER A 225 -19.05 7.51 -0.14
C SER A 225 -20.14 8.45 0.36
N ALA A 226 -19.80 9.31 1.32
CA ALA A 226 -20.71 10.19 1.99
C ALA A 226 -21.31 11.25 1.07
N LEU A 227 -20.44 11.94 0.32
CA LEU A 227 -20.88 12.91 -0.69
C LEU A 227 -21.86 12.32 -1.72
N LYS A 228 -21.71 11.04 -2.07
CA LYS A 228 -22.58 10.39 -3.06
C LYS A 228 -23.87 9.88 -2.43
N TRP A 229 -23.77 9.06 -1.38
CA TRP A 229 -24.90 8.25 -0.92
C TRP A 229 -25.72 8.93 0.17
N TRP A 230 -25.16 9.88 0.94
CA TRP A 230 -25.89 10.49 2.05
C TRP A 230 -26.99 11.41 1.53
N PRO A 231 -26.73 12.30 0.56
CA PRO A 231 -27.80 13.06 -0.09
C PRO A 231 -28.81 12.15 -0.79
N HIS A 232 -28.34 11.09 -1.47
CA HIS A 232 -29.20 10.17 -2.21
C HIS A 232 -30.23 9.46 -1.31
N TYR A 233 -29.82 9.05 -0.10
CA TYR A 233 -30.69 8.39 0.86
C TYR A 233 -31.30 9.32 1.92
N GLY A 234 -31.07 10.64 1.82
CA GLY A 234 -31.53 11.62 2.81
C GLY A 234 -30.93 11.43 4.21
N LEU A 235 -29.69 10.96 4.28
CA LEU A 235 -28.97 10.73 5.54
C LEU A 235 -28.35 12.03 6.04
N ARG A 236 -28.45 12.25 7.35
CA ARG A 236 -27.96 13.48 7.98
C ARG A 236 -27.00 13.21 9.14
N GLN A 237 -27.45 12.52 10.18
CA GLN A 237 -26.68 12.25 11.39
C GLN A 237 -26.05 10.86 11.36
N ILE A 238 -24.92 10.70 12.06
CA ILE A 238 -24.30 9.43 12.40
C ILE A 238 -24.54 9.22 13.89
N ASP A 239 -25.48 8.34 14.22
CA ASP A 239 -25.88 8.10 15.61
C ASP A 239 -24.89 7.20 16.34
N ALA A 240 -24.23 6.31 15.61
CA ALA A 240 -23.08 5.57 16.09
C ALA A 240 -22.15 5.17 14.95
N LEU A 241 -20.86 5.09 15.25
CA LEU A 241 -19.85 4.48 14.41
C LEU A 241 -19.21 3.31 15.15
N ILE A 242 -19.16 2.14 14.54
CA ILE A 242 -18.48 0.96 15.05
C ILE A 242 -17.22 0.73 14.20
N LEU A 243 -16.07 0.52 14.83
CA LEU A 243 -14.83 0.19 14.12
C LEU A 243 -14.48 -1.29 14.32
N THR A 244 -14.30 -2.02 13.22
CA THR A 244 -14.03 -3.46 13.21
C THR A 244 -12.58 -3.77 13.61
N HIS A 245 -11.62 -3.01 13.09
CA HIS A 245 -10.19 -3.19 13.30
C HIS A 245 -9.37 -1.94 12.90
N PRO A 246 -8.10 -1.80 13.30
CA PRO A 246 -7.33 -0.57 13.07
C PRO A 246 -6.59 -0.48 11.72
N HIS A 247 -7.06 -1.12 10.64
CA HIS A 247 -6.47 -0.89 9.33
C HIS A 247 -6.97 0.41 8.68
N ALA A 248 -6.14 0.98 7.80
CA ALA A 248 -6.40 2.27 7.17
C ALA A 248 -7.72 2.33 6.38
N ASP A 249 -8.12 1.23 5.76
CA ASP A 249 -9.39 1.06 5.08
C ASP A 249 -10.60 0.94 5.99
N ALA A 250 -10.41 0.81 7.31
CA ALA A 250 -11.48 0.86 8.31
C ALA A 250 -11.50 2.18 9.11
N ILE A 251 -10.34 2.87 9.29
CA ILE A 251 -10.24 4.02 10.21
C ILE A 251 -9.80 5.35 9.58
N ASN A 252 -9.21 5.38 8.38
CA ASN A 252 -8.58 6.63 7.90
C ASN A 252 -9.57 7.70 7.42
N GLY A 253 -10.87 7.44 7.42
CA GLY A 253 -11.92 8.44 7.20
C GLY A 253 -12.36 9.15 8.47
N LEU A 254 -11.80 8.80 9.64
CA LEU A 254 -12.18 9.42 10.92
C LEU A 254 -12.00 10.95 10.90
N ASP A 255 -10.93 11.48 10.32
CA ASP A 255 -10.75 12.94 10.27
C ASP A 255 -11.83 13.64 9.42
N ASP A 256 -12.33 12.98 8.37
CA ASP A 256 -13.40 13.52 7.51
C ASP A 256 -14.74 13.68 8.26
N LEU A 257 -14.91 12.99 9.39
CA LEU A 257 -16.11 13.13 10.24
C LEU A 257 -16.23 14.51 10.88
N ARG A 258 -15.21 15.37 10.76
CA ARG A 258 -15.29 16.81 11.08
C ARG A 258 -16.50 17.46 10.42
N ALA A 259 -16.88 17.02 9.22
CA ALA A 259 -18.01 17.57 8.48
C ALA A 259 -19.36 17.37 9.21
N TRP A 260 -19.46 16.40 10.13
CA TRP A 260 -20.65 16.15 10.94
C TRP A 260 -20.66 16.95 12.25
N THR A 261 -19.50 17.26 12.82
CA THR A 261 -19.41 17.97 14.09
C THR A 261 -19.04 19.45 13.95
N LEU A 262 -18.77 19.91 12.72
CA LEU A 262 -18.38 21.28 12.42
C LEU A 262 -19.41 22.27 12.95
N HIS A 263 -18.98 23.15 13.85
CA HIS A 263 -19.81 24.14 14.53
C HIS A 263 -21.11 23.57 15.16
N LYS A 264 -21.15 22.25 15.42
CA LYS A 264 -22.31 21.52 15.94
C LYS A 264 -23.59 21.67 15.07
N ILE A 265 -23.45 21.93 13.77
CA ILE A 265 -24.59 22.18 12.86
C ILE A 265 -25.41 20.90 12.61
N ILE A 266 -24.74 19.75 12.47
CA ILE A 266 -25.40 18.46 12.25
C ILE A 266 -25.56 17.70 13.58
N GLN A 267 -24.47 17.57 14.33
CA GLN A 267 -24.46 16.96 15.66
C GLN A 267 -23.28 17.47 16.50
N GLU A 268 -23.36 17.34 17.82
CA GLU A 268 -22.31 17.82 18.73
C GLU A 268 -21.10 16.88 18.77
N GLN A 269 -21.35 15.58 18.83
CA GLN A 269 -20.32 14.53 18.86
C GLN A 269 -20.80 13.31 18.09
N ILE A 270 -19.87 12.46 17.66
CA ILE A 270 -20.17 11.12 17.13
C ILE A 270 -19.76 10.08 18.19
N PRO A 271 -20.69 9.25 18.68
CA PRO A 271 -20.37 8.08 19.48
C PRO A 271 -19.62 7.04 18.64
N ILE A 272 -18.42 6.67 19.06
CA ILE A 272 -17.61 5.64 18.42
C ILE A 272 -17.48 4.44 19.35
N TYR A 273 -17.71 3.24 18.82
CA TYR A 273 -17.63 1.97 19.52
C TYR A 273 -16.51 1.13 18.94
N THR A 274 -15.55 0.74 19.77
CA THR A 274 -14.38 -0.01 19.31
C THR A 274 -13.70 -0.75 20.46
N THR A 275 -12.84 -1.72 20.18
CA THR A 275 -12.05 -2.36 21.23
C THR A 275 -10.92 -1.46 21.70
N ILE A 276 -10.37 -1.78 22.87
CA ILE A 276 -9.24 -1.02 23.41
C ILE A 276 -8.02 -1.09 22.49
N GLU A 277 -7.75 -2.24 21.87
CA GLU A 277 -6.64 -2.43 20.95
C GLU A 277 -6.78 -1.55 19.71
N THR A 278 -8.00 -1.44 19.17
CA THR A 278 -8.26 -0.57 18.02
C THR A 278 -8.14 0.89 18.41
N LEU A 279 -8.69 1.30 19.56
CA LEU A 279 -8.56 2.66 20.08
C LEU A 279 -7.10 3.08 20.30
N ASP A 280 -6.28 2.18 20.86
CA ASP A 280 -4.85 2.43 21.06
C ASP A 280 -4.13 2.66 19.73
N ASN A 281 -4.47 1.88 18.70
CA ASN A 281 -3.92 2.07 17.35
C ASN A 281 -4.42 3.38 16.69
N VAL A 282 -5.68 3.77 16.91
CA VAL A 282 -6.17 5.08 16.49
C VAL A 282 -5.38 6.20 17.18
N LYS A 283 -5.13 6.08 18.49
CA LYS A 283 -4.35 7.07 19.26
C LYS A 283 -2.91 7.20 18.76
N ILE A 284 -2.29 6.11 18.31
CA ILE A 284 -0.95 6.15 17.70
C ILE A 284 -1.01 6.83 16.32
N SER A 285 -2.02 6.50 15.52
CA SER A 285 -2.12 6.97 14.13
C SER A 285 -2.58 8.44 14.03
N PHE A 286 -3.51 8.83 14.89
CA PHE A 286 -4.17 10.14 14.92
C PHE A 286 -4.34 10.64 16.37
N PRO A 287 -3.25 11.01 17.06
CA PRO A 287 -3.31 11.35 18.48
C PRO A 287 -4.31 12.46 18.81
N TYR A 288 -4.44 13.45 17.93
CA TYR A 288 -5.32 14.60 18.09
C TYR A 288 -6.82 14.27 18.00
N LEU A 289 -7.20 13.12 17.43
CA LEU A 289 -8.60 12.65 17.39
C LEU A 289 -9.04 12.03 18.73
N VAL A 290 -8.08 11.66 19.57
CA VAL A 290 -8.32 11.05 20.89
C VAL A 290 -8.03 12.03 22.01
N ASP A 291 -6.98 12.85 21.86
CA ASP A 291 -6.54 13.84 22.84
C ASP A 291 -6.38 15.21 22.18
N THR A 292 -7.33 16.11 22.45
CA THR A 292 -7.40 17.44 21.84
C THR A 292 -6.21 18.33 22.21
N ASN A 293 -5.45 18.01 23.26
CA ASN A 293 -4.24 18.74 23.64
C ASN A 293 -3.08 18.52 22.65
N GLN A 294 -3.17 17.50 21.80
CA GLN A 294 -2.19 17.21 20.75
C GLN A 294 -2.54 17.89 19.42
N ALA A 295 -3.54 18.77 19.40
CA ALA A 295 -3.86 19.61 18.27
C ALA A 295 -2.81 20.72 18.06
N THR A 296 -2.33 20.90 16.84
CA THR A 296 -1.24 21.84 16.53
C THR A 296 -1.69 23.14 15.85
N GLY A 297 -3.00 23.44 15.78
CA GLY A 297 -3.53 24.60 15.06
C GLY A 297 -4.98 24.98 15.39
N GLY A 298 -5.51 26.00 14.71
CA GLY A 298 -6.85 26.54 14.91
C GLY A 298 -7.94 25.97 14.00
N GLY A 299 -7.66 24.87 13.30
CA GLY A 299 -8.68 24.17 12.51
C GLY A 299 -9.61 23.38 13.43
N ASP A 300 -10.89 23.25 13.06
CA ASP A 300 -11.83 22.42 13.79
C ASP A 300 -11.33 20.97 13.85
N ILE A 301 -11.70 20.21 14.88
CA ILE A 301 -11.34 18.79 15.04
C ILE A 301 -12.65 18.03 15.21
N PRO A 302 -12.82 16.85 14.62
CA PRO A 302 -14.02 16.07 14.89
C PRO A 302 -14.16 15.79 16.38
N SER A 303 -15.40 15.86 16.86
CA SER A 303 -15.72 15.61 18.26
C SER A 303 -16.26 14.20 18.44
N PHE A 304 -15.53 13.38 19.20
CA PHE A 304 -15.86 11.98 19.39
C PHE A 304 -16.16 11.64 20.84
N LYS A 305 -17.12 10.74 21.05
CA LYS A 305 -17.35 10.06 22.31
C LYS A 305 -16.93 8.61 22.15
N TRP A 306 -15.76 8.26 22.68
CA TRP A 306 -15.21 6.90 22.60
C TRP A 306 -15.87 5.98 23.62
N ASN A 307 -16.37 4.83 23.16
CA ASN A 307 -16.98 3.78 23.97
C ASN A 307 -16.22 2.49 23.69
N VAL A 308 -15.59 1.93 24.73
CA VAL A 308 -14.83 0.68 24.60
C VAL A 308 -15.80 -0.50 24.69
N ILE A 309 -15.75 -1.38 23.70
CA ILE A 309 -16.53 -2.63 23.67
C ILE A 309 -15.63 -3.85 23.93
N ASP A 310 -16.21 -4.90 24.50
CA ASP A 310 -15.57 -6.20 24.67
C ASP A 310 -15.81 -7.03 23.40
N SER A 311 -14.74 -7.57 22.80
CA SER A 311 -14.81 -8.36 21.57
C SER A 311 -15.54 -9.70 21.72
N LYS A 312 -15.98 -10.07 22.93
CA LYS A 312 -16.66 -11.35 23.20
C LYS A 312 -18.05 -11.18 23.81
N ARG A 313 -18.46 -9.97 24.19
CA ARG A 313 -19.73 -9.72 24.88
C ARG A 313 -20.67 -8.86 24.02
N PRO A 314 -21.96 -9.21 23.93
CA PRO A 314 -22.94 -8.34 23.28
C PRO A 314 -23.02 -6.95 23.92
N PHE A 315 -23.39 -5.97 23.12
CA PHE A 315 -23.62 -4.59 23.53
C PHE A 315 -24.75 -3.98 22.70
N THR A 316 -25.43 -2.97 23.25
CA THR A 316 -26.58 -2.34 22.59
C THR A 316 -26.23 -0.92 22.14
N ILE A 317 -26.61 -0.59 20.92
CA ILE A 317 -26.52 0.77 20.37
C ILE A 317 -27.90 1.13 19.84
N GLU A 318 -28.46 2.25 20.33
CA GLU A 318 -29.73 2.79 19.83
C GLU A 318 -30.84 1.70 19.72
N GLY A 319 -30.98 0.88 20.76
CA GLY A 319 -31.98 -0.20 20.83
C GLY A 319 -31.65 -1.48 20.07
N LEU A 320 -30.58 -1.51 19.26
CA LEU A 320 -30.14 -2.69 18.52
C LEU A 320 -28.99 -3.40 19.25
N GLU A 321 -29.16 -4.69 19.55
CA GLU A 321 -28.11 -5.52 20.12
C GLU A 321 -27.12 -6.00 19.04
N PHE A 322 -25.84 -5.79 19.30
CA PHE A 322 -24.71 -6.27 18.51
C PHE A 322 -23.99 -7.37 19.29
N THR A 323 -23.90 -8.56 18.69
CA THR A 323 -23.03 -9.65 19.14
C THR A 323 -21.72 -9.61 18.35
N PRO A 324 -20.57 -9.35 18.99
CA PRO A 324 -19.27 -9.44 18.33
C PRO A 324 -18.96 -10.84 17.79
N LEU A 325 -18.37 -10.87 16.60
CA LEU A 325 -17.90 -12.06 15.90
C LEU A 325 -16.40 -11.93 15.60
N PRO A 326 -15.50 -12.25 16.55
CA PRO A 326 -14.06 -12.22 16.29
C PRO A 326 -13.67 -13.18 15.18
N VAL A 327 -12.94 -12.68 14.19
CA VAL A 327 -12.45 -13.43 13.02
C VAL A 327 -10.97 -13.16 12.81
N GLN A 328 -10.27 -14.10 12.18
CA GLN A 328 -8.88 -13.89 11.81
C GLN A 328 -8.83 -13.14 10.48
N HIS A 329 -7.95 -12.14 10.40
CA HIS A 329 -7.69 -11.29 9.25
C HIS A 329 -6.18 -11.27 8.94
N GLY A 330 -5.65 -12.46 8.68
CA GLY A 330 -4.25 -12.73 8.42
C GLY A 330 -3.44 -12.97 9.69
N VAL A 331 -2.14 -12.76 9.58
CA VAL A 331 -1.20 -12.95 10.68
C VAL A 331 -0.21 -11.79 10.76
N TYR A 332 0.24 -11.48 11.96
CA TYR A 332 1.36 -10.56 12.16
C TYR A 332 2.61 -11.11 11.46
N PHE A 333 3.28 -10.29 10.65
CA PHE A 333 4.47 -10.75 9.93
C PHE A 333 5.63 -11.15 10.86
N THR A 334 5.69 -10.52 12.03
CA THR A 334 6.72 -10.69 13.08
C THR A 334 6.45 -11.92 13.96
N THR A 335 5.28 -12.00 14.60
CA THR A 335 4.97 -13.07 15.57
C THR A 335 4.31 -14.29 14.93
N LYS A 336 3.75 -14.16 13.71
CA LYS A 336 2.89 -15.16 13.04
C LYS A 336 1.58 -15.47 13.76
N GLU A 337 1.26 -14.74 14.81
CA GLU A 337 -0.03 -14.85 15.50
C GLU A 337 -1.16 -14.31 14.61
N PRO A 338 -2.38 -14.84 14.74
CA PRO A 338 -3.55 -14.32 14.05
C PRO A 338 -3.75 -12.84 14.35
N TYR A 339 -3.93 -12.05 13.29
CA TYR A 339 -4.43 -10.70 13.41
C TYR A 339 -5.95 -10.77 13.48
N MET A 340 -6.58 -10.09 14.43
CA MET A 340 -8.02 -10.21 14.67
C MET A 340 -8.77 -9.01 14.08
N SER A 341 -9.88 -9.29 13.41
CA SER A 341 -10.93 -8.33 13.07
C SER A 341 -12.24 -8.75 13.74
N ILE A 342 -13.22 -7.87 13.79
CA ILE A 342 -14.50 -8.14 14.45
C ILE A 342 -15.62 -7.93 13.44
N GLY A 343 -16.29 -9.02 13.08
CA GLY A 343 -17.61 -8.95 12.47
C GLY A 343 -18.69 -8.74 13.53
N PHE A 344 -19.92 -8.54 13.09
CA PHE A 344 -21.04 -8.33 14.00
C PHE A 344 -22.27 -9.11 13.54
N ARG A 345 -22.93 -9.77 14.49
CA ARG A 345 -24.31 -10.21 14.35
C ARG A 345 -25.22 -9.19 15.03
N PHE A 346 -26.31 -8.83 14.38
CA PHE A 346 -27.37 -8.02 14.94
C PHE A 346 -28.68 -8.53 14.34
N ASP A 347 -29.67 -8.75 15.19
CA ASP A 347 -30.89 -9.46 14.79
C ASP A 347 -30.55 -10.81 14.08
N ASN A 348 -31.18 -11.10 12.94
CA ASN A 348 -30.91 -12.26 12.10
C ASN A 348 -29.90 -11.96 10.96
N ILE A 349 -29.00 -10.99 11.18
CA ILE A 349 -28.05 -10.52 10.18
C ILE A 349 -26.62 -10.70 10.70
N CYS A 350 -25.71 -11.10 9.82
CA CYS A 350 -24.29 -11.18 10.09
C CYS A 350 -23.51 -10.33 9.08
N TYR A 351 -22.53 -9.56 9.56
CA TYR A 351 -21.60 -8.78 8.74
C TYR A 351 -20.15 -9.09 9.09
N ILE A 352 -19.39 -9.61 8.13
CA ILE A 352 -17.96 -9.95 8.23
C ILE A 352 -17.27 -9.47 6.94
N SER A 353 -16.39 -8.46 7.00
CA SER A 353 -15.75 -7.88 5.80
C SER A 353 -14.30 -8.29 5.57
N ASP A 354 -13.53 -8.52 6.64
CA ASP A 354 -12.07 -8.71 6.59
C ASP A 354 -11.74 -10.01 7.32
N CYS A 355 -11.70 -11.14 6.60
CA CYS A 355 -11.65 -12.45 7.23
C CYS A 355 -11.00 -13.51 6.34
N ASN A 356 -9.98 -14.21 6.85
CA ASN A 356 -9.46 -15.44 6.22
C ASN A 356 -9.79 -16.72 6.99
N VAL A 357 -10.17 -16.62 8.28
CA VAL A 357 -10.60 -17.77 9.09
C VAL A 357 -11.66 -17.31 10.08
N ILE A 358 -12.78 -18.05 10.14
CA ILE A 358 -13.78 -17.91 11.20
C ILE A 358 -13.51 -18.99 12.25
N PRO A 359 -13.15 -18.63 13.49
CA PRO A 359 -13.03 -19.57 14.60
C PRO A 359 -14.34 -20.32 14.88
N GLU A 360 -14.27 -21.55 15.37
CA GLU A 360 -15.45 -22.41 15.61
C GLU A 360 -16.49 -21.77 16.54
N ASP A 361 -16.03 -21.09 17.59
CA ASP A 361 -16.89 -20.38 18.54
C ASP A 361 -17.59 -19.16 17.92
N THR A 362 -16.96 -18.51 16.96
CA THR A 362 -17.58 -17.47 16.13
C THR A 362 -18.54 -18.09 15.12
N TYR A 363 -18.15 -19.19 14.48
CA TYR A 363 -18.96 -19.90 13.50
C TYR A 363 -20.31 -20.34 14.09
N ALA A 364 -20.29 -20.89 15.31
CA ALA A 364 -21.48 -21.24 16.09
C ALA A 364 -22.50 -20.10 16.23
N LYS A 365 -22.04 -18.85 16.35
CA LYS A 365 -22.89 -17.66 16.51
C LYS A 365 -23.52 -17.16 15.21
N ILE A 366 -23.01 -17.60 14.05
CA ILE A 366 -23.52 -17.18 12.74
C ILE A 366 -24.72 -18.05 12.32
N HIS A 367 -24.84 -19.26 12.88
CA HIS A 367 -26.01 -20.12 12.66
C HIS A 367 -27.32 -19.39 12.97
N GLY A 368 -28.32 -19.61 12.13
CA GLY A 368 -29.63 -18.95 12.22
C GLY A 368 -29.71 -17.56 11.56
N CYS A 369 -28.61 -16.97 11.09
CA CYS A 369 -28.68 -15.71 10.35
C CYS A 369 -29.36 -15.91 8.98
N GLU A 370 -30.35 -15.06 8.68
CA GLU A 370 -31.07 -15.07 7.41
C GLU A 370 -30.34 -14.27 6.33
N LEU A 371 -29.62 -13.22 6.74
CA LEU A 371 -28.83 -12.36 5.87
C LEU A 371 -27.37 -12.39 6.32
N VAL A 372 -26.48 -12.79 5.41
CA VAL A 372 -25.03 -12.80 5.68
C VAL A 372 -24.33 -11.89 4.69
N VAL A 373 -23.50 -10.98 5.17
CA VAL A 373 -22.55 -10.22 4.38
C VAL A 373 -21.15 -10.74 4.72
N MET A 374 -20.42 -11.23 3.72
CA MET A 374 -19.18 -11.98 3.91
C MET A 374 -18.03 -11.47 3.04
N ASP A 375 -16.82 -11.48 3.58
CA ASP A 375 -15.57 -11.21 2.86
C ASP A 375 -15.39 -12.19 1.68
N ALA A 376 -15.00 -11.66 0.53
CA ALA A 376 -14.62 -12.42 -0.65
C ALA A 376 -13.72 -11.56 -1.55
N LEU A 377 -12.40 -11.68 -1.37
CA LEU A 377 -11.43 -10.84 -2.04
C LEU A 377 -11.28 -11.16 -3.54
N ASP A 378 -11.08 -12.43 -3.87
CA ASP A 378 -10.68 -12.88 -5.19
C ASP A 378 -11.06 -14.35 -5.39
N HIS A 379 -10.96 -14.90 -6.61
CA HIS A 379 -11.10 -16.34 -6.81
C HIS A 379 -9.90 -17.11 -6.25
N LYS A 380 -8.74 -16.46 -6.17
CA LYS A 380 -7.52 -17.05 -5.60
C LYS A 380 -7.49 -16.85 -4.09
N GLU A 381 -6.96 -17.84 -3.40
CA GLU A 381 -6.70 -17.75 -1.96
C GLU A 381 -5.78 -16.60 -1.62
N HIS A 382 -6.04 -15.98 -0.46
CA HIS A 382 -5.28 -14.87 0.06
C HIS A 382 -4.93 -15.10 1.53
N SER A 383 -3.81 -14.54 1.98
CA SER A 383 -3.32 -14.77 3.34
C SER A 383 -4.18 -14.12 4.43
N SER A 384 -4.97 -13.12 4.07
CA SER A 384 -5.72 -12.27 5.01
C SER A 384 -7.21 -12.13 4.69
N HIS A 385 -7.66 -12.69 3.56
CA HIS A 385 -9.05 -12.61 3.14
C HIS A 385 -9.50 -13.94 2.57
N PHE A 386 -10.81 -14.17 2.59
CA PHE A 386 -11.42 -15.30 1.93
C PHE A 386 -11.32 -15.16 0.41
N SER A 387 -11.13 -16.30 -0.26
CA SER A 387 -11.49 -16.42 -1.66
C SER A 387 -13.01 -16.54 -1.81
N ILE A 388 -13.52 -16.28 -3.02
CA ILE A 388 -14.93 -16.46 -3.36
C ILE A 388 -15.38 -17.90 -3.04
N GLN A 389 -14.54 -18.90 -3.34
CA GLN A 389 -14.86 -20.30 -3.02
C GLN A 389 -14.92 -20.57 -1.51
N GLN A 390 -14.03 -19.95 -0.71
CA GLN A 390 -14.08 -20.07 0.75
C GLN A 390 -15.34 -19.44 1.32
N ALA A 391 -15.77 -18.28 0.80
CA ALA A 391 -17.03 -17.63 1.20
C ALA A 391 -18.26 -18.47 0.83
N ILE A 392 -18.28 -19.08 -0.37
CA ILE A 392 -19.34 -20.01 -0.80
C ILE A 392 -19.41 -21.22 0.14
N ASN A 393 -18.29 -21.88 0.40
CA ASN A 393 -18.24 -23.06 1.27
C ASN A 393 -18.66 -22.71 2.71
N THR A 394 -18.22 -21.55 3.20
CA THR A 394 -18.63 -21.02 4.51
C THR A 394 -20.14 -20.87 4.58
N THR A 395 -20.76 -20.32 3.54
CA THR A 395 -22.22 -20.11 3.45
C THR A 395 -22.98 -21.44 3.44
N LYS A 396 -22.51 -22.43 2.67
CA LYS A 396 -23.12 -23.77 2.59
C LYS A 396 -23.13 -24.52 3.91
N ASN A 397 -22.10 -24.29 4.73
CA ASN A 397 -21.94 -24.98 6.01
C ASN A 397 -22.77 -24.33 7.15
N LEU A 398 -23.36 -23.15 6.90
CA LEU A 398 -24.28 -22.53 7.85
C LEU A 398 -25.61 -23.27 7.87
N VAL A 399 -26.21 -23.35 9.06
CA VAL A 399 -27.44 -24.11 9.33
C VAL A 399 -28.43 -23.22 10.08
N PRO A 400 -29.65 -22.98 9.53
CA PRO A 400 -29.99 -23.20 8.12
C PRO A 400 -29.11 -22.36 7.18
N ILE A 401 -29.08 -22.71 5.90
CA ILE A 401 -28.42 -21.88 4.87
C ILE A 401 -29.12 -20.50 4.87
N PRO A 402 -28.37 -19.38 4.90
CA PRO A 402 -28.97 -18.05 4.90
C PRO A 402 -29.84 -17.82 3.66
N LYS A 403 -31.00 -17.17 3.86
CA LYS A 403 -31.90 -16.80 2.75
C LYS A 403 -31.20 -15.91 1.73
N ARG A 404 -30.32 -15.01 2.18
CA ARG A 404 -29.54 -14.13 1.33
C ARG A 404 -28.10 -14.03 1.82
N THR A 405 -27.14 -14.25 0.93
CA THR A 405 -25.74 -13.94 1.20
C THR A 405 -25.21 -12.91 0.21
N TYR A 406 -24.64 -11.82 0.71
CA TYR A 406 -23.90 -10.84 -0.09
C TYR A 406 -22.40 -10.99 0.14
N LEU A 407 -21.66 -11.04 -0.95
CA LEU A 407 -20.20 -11.02 -0.91
C LEU A 407 -19.71 -9.57 -0.99
N THR A 408 -18.65 -9.23 -0.24
CA THR A 408 -18.03 -7.89 -0.23
C THR A 408 -16.51 -7.99 -0.20
N GLY A 409 -15.81 -6.85 -0.24
CA GLY A 409 -14.34 -6.81 -0.12
C GLY A 409 -13.58 -7.22 -1.39
N PHE A 410 -14.21 -7.12 -2.57
CA PHE A 410 -13.68 -7.62 -3.85
C PHE A 410 -12.52 -6.82 -4.46
N SER A 411 -11.51 -7.53 -4.96
CA SER A 411 -10.41 -6.97 -5.75
C SER A 411 -10.85 -6.59 -7.15
N HIS A 412 -10.07 -5.73 -7.80
CA HIS A 412 -10.27 -5.40 -9.21
C HIS A 412 -10.06 -6.59 -10.18
N ALA A 413 -9.65 -7.76 -9.69
CA ALA A 413 -9.66 -8.99 -10.49
C ALA A 413 -11.06 -9.59 -10.65
N VAL A 414 -11.99 -9.22 -9.76
CA VAL A 414 -13.38 -9.67 -9.78
C VAL A 414 -14.23 -8.60 -10.45
N GLU A 415 -14.85 -8.92 -11.58
CA GLU A 415 -15.77 -8.03 -12.30
C GLU A 415 -17.23 -8.34 -11.87
N HIS A 416 -18.03 -7.29 -11.61
CA HIS A 416 -19.32 -7.44 -10.93
C HIS A 416 -20.33 -8.28 -11.71
N TYR A 417 -20.51 -8.03 -13.01
CA TYR A 417 -21.48 -8.78 -13.81
C TYR A 417 -21.03 -10.23 -14.03
N SER A 418 -19.73 -10.42 -14.25
CA SER A 418 -19.13 -11.75 -14.41
C SER A 418 -19.36 -12.61 -13.15
N LEU A 419 -19.11 -12.05 -11.95
CA LEU A 419 -19.38 -12.75 -10.70
C LEU A 419 -20.88 -12.95 -10.46
N THR A 420 -21.73 -12.00 -10.86
CA THR A 420 -23.19 -12.13 -10.74
C THR A 420 -23.70 -13.34 -11.53
N GLU A 421 -23.26 -13.51 -12.78
CA GLU A 421 -23.65 -14.66 -13.61
C GLU A 421 -23.08 -15.97 -13.05
N GLU A 422 -21.85 -15.97 -12.53
CA GLU A 422 -21.28 -17.14 -11.86
C GLU A 422 -22.14 -17.58 -10.66
N MET A 423 -22.60 -16.64 -9.83
CA MET A 423 -23.43 -16.98 -8.66
C MET A 423 -24.85 -17.42 -9.06
N LYS A 424 -25.42 -16.88 -10.15
CA LYS A 424 -26.71 -17.36 -10.68
C LYS A 424 -26.61 -18.81 -11.16
N LEU A 425 -25.56 -19.14 -11.92
CA LEU A 425 -25.31 -20.50 -12.39
C LEU A 425 -25.06 -21.46 -11.21
N LEU A 426 -24.47 -20.98 -10.11
CA LEU A 426 -24.32 -21.77 -8.89
C LEU A 426 -25.68 -22.06 -8.23
N GLU A 427 -26.55 -21.06 -8.12
CA GLU A 427 -27.89 -21.23 -7.55
C GLU A 427 -28.77 -22.18 -8.39
N GLU A 428 -28.64 -22.16 -9.72
CA GLU A 428 -29.31 -23.13 -10.61
C GLU A 428 -28.86 -24.58 -10.33
N LYS A 429 -27.58 -24.77 -9.99
CA LYS A 429 -27.01 -26.09 -9.66
C LYS A 429 -27.33 -26.52 -8.23
N GLU A 430 -27.44 -25.57 -7.31
CA GLU A 430 -27.67 -25.78 -5.89
C GLU A 430 -28.85 -24.92 -5.40
N PRO A 431 -30.10 -25.35 -5.67
CA PRO A 431 -31.29 -24.60 -5.31
C PRO A 431 -31.34 -24.28 -3.81
N GLY A 432 -31.63 -23.02 -3.49
CA GLY A 432 -31.64 -22.51 -2.11
C GLY A 432 -30.33 -21.85 -1.67
N LEU A 433 -29.26 -21.91 -2.48
CA LEU A 433 -28.01 -21.21 -2.21
C LEU A 433 -27.97 -19.85 -2.92
N TRP A 434 -28.69 -18.87 -2.37
CA TRP A 434 -28.70 -17.52 -2.93
C TRP A 434 -27.48 -16.71 -2.45
N ILE A 435 -26.56 -16.43 -3.38
CA ILE A 435 -25.36 -15.61 -3.15
C ILE A 435 -25.28 -14.53 -4.24
N ARG A 436 -24.99 -13.28 -3.89
CA ARG A 436 -24.79 -12.19 -4.88
C ARG A 436 -23.64 -11.26 -4.48
N PRO A 437 -22.94 -10.65 -5.46
CA PRO A 437 -21.97 -9.62 -5.13
C PRO A 437 -22.64 -8.33 -4.68
N ALA A 438 -22.17 -7.75 -3.58
CA ALA A 438 -22.54 -6.39 -3.20
C ALA A 438 -21.93 -5.35 -4.16
N HIS A 439 -22.51 -4.16 -4.17
CA HIS A 439 -21.95 -2.98 -4.81
C HIS A 439 -22.20 -1.74 -3.96
N ASP A 440 -21.42 -0.68 -4.17
CA ASP A 440 -21.63 0.60 -3.49
C ASP A 440 -23.06 1.11 -3.77
N GLY A 441 -23.75 1.54 -2.72
CA GLY A 441 -25.16 1.98 -2.82
C GLY A 441 -26.17 0.84 -2.96
N LEU A 442 -25.79 -0.40 -2.71
CA LEU A 442 -26.78 -1.47 -2.54
C LEU A 442 -27.60 -1.20 -1.27
N LYS A 443 -28.92 -1.09 -1.43
CA LYS A 443 -29.89 -1.03 -0.32
C LYS A 443 -30.59 -2.37 -0.19
N VAL A 444 -30.51 -2.99 0.99
CA VAL A 444 -31.21 -4.22 1.31
C VAL A 444 -32.31 -3.90 2.32
N CYS A 445 -33.57 -4.12 1.93
CA CYS A 445 -34.68 -4.08 2.88
C CYS A 445 -34.82 -5.44 3.55
N ILE A 446 -35.02 -5.42 4.86
CA ILE A 446 -35.37 -6.59 5.66
C ILE A 446 -36.87 -6.48 5.87
N GLU A 447 -37.61 -7.48 5.40
CA GLU A 447 -39.05 -7.51 5.58
C GLU A 447 -39.31 -7.84 7.05
N ASP A 448 -39.95 -6.91 7.77
CA ASP A 448 -40.54 -7.23 9.06
C ASP A 448 -41.75 -8.12 8.80
N ASP A 449 -41.80 -9.31 9.41
CA ASP A 449 -43.03 -10.15 9.49
C ASP A 449 -44.13 -9.49 10.35
N MET A 450 -44.16 -8.15 10.44
CA MET A 450 -45.18 -7.38 11.15
C MET A 450 -46.05 -6.60 10.16
N VAL A 451 -47.28 -7.12 10.02
CA VAL A 451 -48.51 -6.40 9.67
C VAL A 451 -48.74 -6.14 8.17
N MET A 452 -48.96 -7.22 7.42
CA MET A 452 -49.97 -7.23 6.35
C MET A 452 -51.37 -7.38 6.97
N SER A 453 -51.76 -6.43 7.82
CA SER A 453 -53.17 -6.14 8.08
C SER A 453 -53.41 -4.66 7.87
N ASN A 454 -54.09 -4.39 6.75
CA ASN A 454 -54.68 -3.11 6.33
C ASN A 454 -53.73 -2.06 5.74
N GLY A 455 -53.52 -2.19 4.44
CA GLY A 455 -54.07 -1.21 3.50
C GLY A 455 -53.24 0.05 3.22
N LEU A 456 -53.04 0.27 1.93
CA LEU A 456 -52.59 1.50 1.26
C LEU A 456 -51.08 1.74 1.24
N ALA A 457 -50.48 1.16 0.20
CA ALA A 457 -49.39 1.80 -0.53
C ALA A 457 -49.69 3.29 -0.78
N LYS A 458 -48.72 4.16 -0.49
CA LYS A 458 -48.50 5.41 -1.24
C LYS A 458 -47.13 6.04 -0.93
N ASN A 459 -46.38 6.16 -2.02
CA ASN A 459 -45.32 7.10 -2.38
C ASN A 459 -43.99 7.10 -1.60
#